data_AF-A0A7U7CVB0-F1
#
_entry.id   AF-A0A7U7CVB0-F1
#
_cell.length_a   1.000
_cell.length_b   1.000
_cell.length_c   1.000
_cell.angle_alpha   90.00
_cell.angle_beta   90.00
_cell.angle_gamma   90.00
#
_symmetry.space_group_name_H-M   'P 1'
#
loop_
_entity.id
_entity.type
_entity.pdbx_description
1 polymer ?
#
loop_
_entity_poly.entity_id
_entity_poly.type
_entity_poly.pdbx_seq_one_letter_code
_entity_poly.pdbx_strand_id
1 'polypeptide(L)'
;MEYTNKNNIYLLLKTIVYTIGFLSLIGISRFWTGSKENWDQIRENEFIPALITRTVVFTTVGLVFLGLSFWINYIFKKESRFSKELIILLLFSFTLNLIVLSGFI
;
A
#
# COMPACT_ATOMS: atom_id res chain seq x y z
N MET A 1 18.69 -5.78 -28.84
CA MET A 1 17.85 -6.70 -28.03
C MET A 1 18.07 -6.56 -26.54
N GLU A 2 19.32 -6.42 -26.07
CA GLU A 2 19.67 -6.35 -24.64
C GLU A 2 19.02 -5.17 -23.89
N TYR A 3 18.97 -3.99 -24.51
CA TYR A 3 18.32 -2.80 -23.94
C TYR A 3 16.80 -2.98 -23.77
N THR A 4 16.15 -3.62 -24.75
CA THR A 4 14.72 -3.96 -24.72
C THR A 4 14.43 -4.96 -23.61
N ASN A 5 15.28 -5.98 -23.44
CA ASN A 5 15.12 -6.99 -22.41
C ASN A 5 15.29 -6.40 -21.00
N LYS A 6 16.30 -5.54 -20.80
CA LYS A 6 16.52 -4.82 -19.53
C LYS A 6 15.32 -3.94 -19.15
N ASN A 7 14.70 -3.29 -20.14
CA ASN A 7 13.51 -2.46 -19.91
C ASN A 7 12.27 -3.30 -19.57
N ASN A 8 12.09 -4.47 -20.20
CA ASN A 8 11.02 -5.40 -19.89
C ASN A 8 11.16 -5.97 -18.46
N ILE A 9 12.36 -6.36 -18.05
CA ILE A 9 12.64 -6.83 -16.68
C ILE A 9 12.36 -5.72 -15.65
N TYR A 10 12.78 -4.49 -15.93
CA TYR A 10 12.47 -3.33 -15.08
C TYR A 10 10.96 -3.15 -14.89
N LEU A 11 10.19 -3.17 -15.98
CA LEU A 11 8.73 -3.02 -15.92
C LEU A 11 8.08 -4.17 -15.14
N LEU A 12 8.51 -5.41 -15.41
CA LEU A 12 8.01 -6.59 -14.71
C LEU A 12 8.24 -6.50 -13.20
N LEU A 13 9.45 -6.13 -12.77
CA LEU A 13 9.79 -5.98 -11.35
C LEU A 13 8.95 -4.89 -10.67
N LYS A 14 8.79 -3.73 -11.32
CA LYS A 14 7.94 -2.64 -10.78
C LYS A 14 6.50 -3.10 -10.63
N THR A 15 5.95 -3.80 -11.63
CA THR A 15 4.59 -4.36 -11.57
C THR A 15 4.46 -5.35 -10.41
N ILE A 16 5.41 -6.29 -10.26
CA ILE A 16 5.39 -7.27 -9.16
C ILE A 16 5.39 -6.56 -7.80
N VAL A 17 6.27 -5.57 -7.60
CA VAL A 17 6.35 -4.82 -6.34
C VAL A 17 5.03 -4.12 -6.04
N TYR A 18 4.40 -3.47 -7.02
CA TYR A 18 3.12 -2.82 -6.81
C TYR A 18 1.97 -3.79 -6.56
N THR A 19 1.92 -4.90 -7.29
CA THR A 19 0.88 -5.92 -7.09
C THR A 19 0.99 -6.54 -5.71
N ILE A 20 2.19 -6.93 -5.26
CA ILE A 20 2.40 -7.47 -3.92
C ILE A 20 2.10 -6.41 -2.86
N GLY A 21 2.51 -5.16 -3.08
CA GLY A 21 2.21 -4.06 -2.17
C GLY A 21 0.72 -3.82 -1.98
N PHE A 22 -0.01 -3.81 -3.09
CA PHE A 22 -1.46 -3.69 -3.09
C PHE A 22 -2.15 -4.85 -2.36
N LEU A 23 -1.77 -6.10 -2.67
CA LEU A 23 -2.33 -7.28 -2.02
C LEU A 23 -2.01 -7.31 -0.51
N SER A 24 -0.82 -6.86 -0.12
CA SER A 24 -0.41 -6.77 1.28
C SER A 24 -1.29 -5.78 2.05
N LEU A 25 -1.57 -4.61 1.48
CA LEU A 25 -2.45 -3.61 2.09
C LEU A 25 -3.88 -4.14 2.26
N ILE A 26 -4.42 -4.84 1.25
CA ILE A 26 -5.74 -5.49 1.36
C ILE A 26 -5.74 -6.57 2.44
N GLY A 27 -4.70 -7.41 2.48
CA GLY A 27 -4.58 -8.48 3.48
C GLY A 27 -4.54 -7.94 4.91
N ILE A 28 -3.72 -6.92 5.15
CA ILE A 28 -3.62 -6.24 6.45
C ILE A 28 -4.96 -5.59 6.81
N SER A 29 -5.64 -4.97 5.84
CA SER A 29 -6.95 -4.37 6.05
C SER A 29 -7.97 -5.39 6.54
N ARG A 30 -8.06 -6.54 5.89
CA ARG A 30 -9.00 -7.61 6.28
C ARG A 30 -8.64 -8.25 7.61
N PHE A 31 -7.35 -8.49 7.85
CA PHE A 31 -6.88 -9.04 9.12
C PHE A 31 -7.26 -8.12 10.30
N TRP A 32 -7.16 -6.80 10.10
CA TRP A 32 -7.51 -5.84 11.15
C TRP A 32 -9.02 -5.66 11.32
N THR A 33 -9.85 -5.79 10.28
CA THR A 33 -11.31 -5.72 10.45
C THR A 33 -11.83 -6.88 11.31
N GLY A 34 -11.22 -8.06 11.24
CA GLY A 34 -11.57 -9.19 12.11
C GLY A 34 -13.02 -9.64 11.91
N SER A 35 -13.67 -10.14 12.97
CA SER A 35 -15.11 -10.41 12.95
C SER A 35 -15.91 -9.10 12.97
N LYS A 36 -17.12 -9.14 12.41
CA LYS A 36 -18.02 -7.97 12.38
C LYS A 36 -18.30 -7.41 13.79
N GLU A 37 -18.45 -8.29 14.78
CA GLU A 37 -18.64 -7.94 16.19
C GLU A 37 -17.44 -7.19 16.79
N ASN A 38 -16.21 -7.62 16.50
CA ASN A 38 -15.01 -6.90 16.94
C ASN A 38 -14.92 -5.53 16.27
N TRP A 39 -15.28 -5.42 15.00
CA TRP A 39 -15.26 -4.15 14.29
C TRP A 39 -16.28 -3.16 14.83
N ASP A 40 -17.49 -3.62 15.13
CA ASP A 40 -18.55 -2.79 15.71
C ASP A 40 -18.13 -2.27 17.10
N GLN A 41 -17.50 -3.10 17.94
CA GLN A 41 -16.92 -2.66 19.23
C GLN A 41 -15.79 -1.64 19.08
N ILE A 42 -14.88 -1.85 18.13
CA ILE A 42 -13.79 -0.90 17.83
C ILE A 42 -14.36 0.43 17.33
N ARG A 43 -15.41 0.39 16.52
CA ARG A 43 -16.06 1.59 15.99
C ARG A 43 -16.79 2.40 17.07
N GLU A 44 -17.41 1.73 18.04
CA GLU A 44 -18.14 2.42 19.10
C GLU A 44 -17.22 2.96 20.20
N ASN A 45 -16.16 2.23 20.56
CA ASN A 45 -15.37 2.54 21.75
C ASN A 45 -13.94 3.04 21.47
N GLU A 46 -13.34 2.68 20.33
CA GLU A 46 -11.90 2.88 20.06
C GLU A 46 -11.61 3.46 18.66
N PHE A 47 -12.60 4.16 18.07
CA PHE A 47 -12.57 4.53 16.66
C PHE A 47 -11.35 5.40 16.26
N ILE A 48 -11.11 6.49 17.01
CA ILE A 48 -10.00 7.41 16.75
C ILE A 48 -8.63 6.69 16.87
N PRO A 49 -8.30 6.00 17.99
CA PRO A 49 -7.03 5.30 18.10
C PRO A 49 -6.86 4.16 17.09
N ALA A 50 -7.93 3.44 16.74
CA ALA A 50 -7.90 2.41 15.72
C ALA A 50 -7.63 2.99 14.32
N LEU A 51 -8.25 4.12 13.97
CA LEU A 51 -8.04 4.81 12.70
C LEU A 51 -6.60 5.33 12.56
N ILE A 52 -6.05 5.93 13.62
CA ILE A 52 -4.65 6.41 13.64
C ILE A 52 -3.70 5.22 13.46
N THR A 53 -3.87 4.17 14.25
CA THR A 53 -3.01 2.98 14.19
C THR A 53 -3.03 2.35 12.80
N ARG A 54 -4.21 2.17 12.20
CA ARG A 54 -4.36 1.65 10.84
C ARG A 54 -3.70 2.54 9.79
N THR A 55 -3.90 3.85 9.90
CA THR A 55 -3.29 4.81 8.97
C THR A 55 -1.77 4.76 9.05
N VAL A 56 -1.20 4.70 10.26
CA VAL A 56 0.24 4.54 10.47
C VAL A 56 0.72 3.24 9.85
N VAL A 57 0.08 2.11 10.14
CA VAL A 57 0.47 0.79 9.61
C VAL A 57 0.42 0.76 8.08
N PHE A 58 -0.67 1.20 7.45
CA PHE A 58 -0.76 1.24 5.99
C PHE A 58 0.27 2.17 5.36
N THR A 59 0.51 3.33 5.98
CA THR A 59 1.53 4.27 5.51
C THR A 59 2.93 3.66 5.61
N THR A 60 3.27 3.03 6.73
CA THR A 60 4.57 2.37 6.92
C THR A 60 4.78 1.26 5.90
N VAL A 61 3.80 0.38 5.72
CA VAL A 61 3.86 -0.71 4.73
C VAL A 61 4.02 -0.14 3.32
N GLY A 62 3.24 0.88 2.99
CA GLY A 62 3.33 1.57 1.71
C GLY A 62 4.70 2.20 1.46
N LEU A 63 5.30 2.83 2.47
CA LEU A 63 6.64 3.41 2.39
C LEU A 63 7.72 2.35 2.14
N VAL A 64 7.56 1.13 2.68
CA VAL A 64 8.45 0.01 2.37
C VAL A 64 8.39 -0.35 0.87
N PHE A 65 7.19 -0.44 0.29
CA PHE A 65 7.04 -0.73 -1.14
C PHE A 65 7.56 0.43 -2.03
N LEU A 66 7.39 1.67 -1.60
CA LEU A 66 8.02 2.84 -2.23
C LEU A 66 9.55 2.76 -2.18
N GLY A 67 10.12 2.34 -1.06
CA GLY A 67 11.55 2.11 -0.91
C GLY A 67 12.07 1.04 -1.87
N LEU A 68 11.36 -0.09 -1.98
CA LEU A 68 11.68 -1.15 -2.95
C LEU A 68 11.58 -0.65 -4.40
N SER A 69 10.53 0.11 -4.70
CA SER A 69 10.32 0.75 -6.00
C SER A 69 11.46 1.71 -6.35
N PHE A 70 11.92 2.52 -5.38
CA PHE A 70 13.06 3.41 -5.51
C PHE A 70 14.36 2.63 -5.74
N TRP A 71 14.57 1.53 -5.02
CA TRP A 71 15.73 0.66 -5.19
C TRP A 71 15.80 0.06 -6.59
N ILE A 72 14.67 -0.35 -7.17
CA ILE A 72 14.60 -0.81 -8.57
C ILE A 72 14.99 0.32 -9.53
N ASN A 73 14.49 1.54 -9.33
CA ASN A 73 14.89 2.68 -10.16
C ASN A 73 16.42 2.91 -10.09
N TYR A 74 17.02 2.79 -8.90
CA TYR A 74 18.46 2.94 -8.68
C TYR A 74 19.29 1.88 -9.43
N ILE A 75 18.96 0.58 -9.27
CA ILE A 75 19.67 -0.53 -9.96
C ILE A 75 19.65 -0.33 -11.49
N PHE A 76 18.49 0.07 -12.02
CA PHE A 76 18.29 0.22 -13.46
C PHE A 76 18.70 1.60 -13.99
N LYS A 77 19.22 2.50 -13.14
CA LYS A 77 19.60 3.89 -13.46
C LYS A 77 18.47 4.66 -14.17
N LYS A 78 17.24 4.46 -13.71
CA LYS A 78 16.04 5.15 -14.22
C LYS A 78 15.68 6.31 -13.28
N GLU A 79 15.13 7.38 -13.84
CA GLU A 79 14.60 8.47 -13.03
C GLU A 79 13.48 7.97 -12.11
N SER A 80 13.58 8.36 -10.84
CA SER A 80 12.58 8.01 -9.85
C SER A 80 11.43 9.02 -9.87
N ARG A 81 10.20 8.51 -9.95
CA ARG A 81 8.97 9.32 -9.80
C ARG A 81 8.43 9.25 -8.37
N PHE A 82 9.33 9.21 -7.38
CA PHE A 82 9.02 8.98 -5.98
C PHE A 82 7.85 9.84 -5.47
N SER A 83 7.84 11.15 -5.73
CA SER A 83 6.76 12.03 -5.27
C SER A 83 5.39 11.65 -5.83
N LYS A 84 5.32 11.21 -7.10
CA LYS A 84 4.06 10.75 -7.71
C LYS A 84 3.62 9.42 -7.10
N GLU A 85 4.55 8.50 -6.91
CA GLU A 85 4.29 7.20 -6.28
C GLU A 85 3.82 7.37 -4.81
N LEU A 86 4.38 8.35 -4.10
CA LEU A 86 3.97 8.73 -2.73
C LEU A 86 2.55 9.28 -2.68
N ILE A 87 2.19 10.19 -3.59
CA ILE A 87 0.82 10.73 -3.67
C ILE A 87 -0.18 9.61 -3.94
N ILE A 88 0.13 8.70 -4.86
CA ILE A 88 -0.73 7.55 -5.17
C ILE A 88 -0.90 6.67 -3.92
N LEU A 89 0.18 6.40 -3.19
CA LEU A 89 0.11 5.62 -1.96
C LEU A 89 -0.80 6.28 -0.91
N LEU A 90 -0.65 7.60 -0.70
CA LEU A 90 -1.47 8.33 0.28
C LEU A 90 -2.95 8.31 -0.10
N LEU A 91 -3.27 8.54 -1.38
CA LEU A 91 -4.64 8.45 -1.89
C LEU A 91 -5.21 7.04 -1.72
N PHE A 92 -4.38 6.03 -1.97
CA PHE A 92 -4.80 4.64 -1.86
C PHE A 92 -5.06 4.23 -0.40
N SER A 93 -4.15 4.57 0.52
CA SER A 93 -4.33 4.35 1.97
C SER A 93 -5.56 5.08 2.50
N PHE A 94 -5.81 6.31 2.04
CA PHE A 94 -7.02 7.05 2.41
C PHE A 94 -8.29 6.36 1.90
N THR A 95 -8.29 5.94 0.63
CA THR A 95 -9.44 5.24 0.02
C THR A 95 -9.73 3.92 0.72
N LEU A 96 -8.70 3.13 1.04
CA LEU A 96 -8.84 1.89 1.81
C LEU A 96 -9.49 2.15 3.17
N ASN A 97 -9.05 3.19 3.89
CA ASN A 97 -9.68 3.55 5.16
C ASN A 97 -11.17 3.91 4.99
N LEU A 98 -11.54 4.65 3.93
CA LEU A 98 -12.95 4.96 3.66
C LEU A 98 -13.80 3.72 3.33
N ILE A 99 -13.26 2.78 2.55
CA ILE A 99 -13.95 1.54 2.20
C ILE A 99 -14.23 0.70 3.46
N VAL A 100 -13.25 0.61 4.36
CA VAL A 100 -13.43 -0.13 5.62
C VAL A 100 -14.42 0.59 6.55
N LEU A 101 -14.37 1.91 6.61
CA LEU A 101 -15.26 2.72 7.43
C LEU A 101 -16.73 2.65 6.96
N SER A 102 -16.94 2.47 5.66
CA SER A 102 -18.26 2.24 5.07
C SER A 102 -18.78 0.81 5.22
N GLY A 103 -18.01 -0.10 5.83
CA GLY A 103 -18.41 -1.48 6.11
C GLY A 103 -18.55 -2.35 4.86
N PHE A 104 -17.95 -1.95 3.73
CA PHE A 104 -17.96 -2.71 2.47
C PHE A 104 -16.97 -3.88 2.46
N ILE A 105 -16.07 -3.97 3.44
CA ILE A 105 -15.08 -5.04 3.66
C ILE A 105 -15.07 -5.38 5.15
#